data_AF-A0A957KT97-F1
#
_entry.id   AF-A0A957KT97-F1
#
_cell.length_a   1.000
_cell.length_b   1.000
_cell.length_c   1.000
_cell.angle_alpha   90.00
_cell.angle_beta   90.00
_cell.angle_gamma   90.00
#
_symmetry.space_group_name_H-M   'P 1'
#
loop_
_entity.id
_entity.type
_entity.pdbx_description
1 polymer ?
#
loop_
_entity_poly.entity_id
_entity_poly.type
_entity_poly.pdbx_seq_one_letter_code
_entity_poly.pdbx_strand_id
1 'polypeptide(L)'
;RFALHSMQDGREDWANNNGRNFTIEADAGLLLGAGHPVTQVDYAPQLGAEQRIVPVTIAAAGNAQYVAVEWSTDGWKSKHRTAATFTRRHWDQSELSNARNPNQYGVGVWTARLRIGEAYRVEYAVVAQVDGRELWNNRHGANYAAQRNNLKVLALNLHCYQEADQDAKLSRIAQAIDELGIDIVCLQEVAEHWNDGHGDWPSNTARIIHERVRGTYHLCTDWSHRGFDRYREGVAILSRYPFLRTEAQYVSASQDPYDIHARKVLFGRVNVPGAGHVNLFSAHLSWWSNGFREQFDTLRAWADRLHTRGTAATLLCGDFNIAAHAEGYAHVVETSDYEDQFLKATNRTAFDAVYRRRKKGWQRALDGDGRIDFVLMKRTGKLRPIAAQRVFNDDSYGHVSDHEGFLVTFEPA
;
A
#
# COMPACT_ATOMS: atom_id res chain seq x y z
N ARG A 1 -41.53 10.73 1.38
CA ARG A 1 -41.41 11.25 -0.02
C ARG A 1 -39.97 11.62 -0.24
N PHE A 2 -39.41 11.39 -1.42
CA PHE A 2 -38.02 11.73 -1.73
C PHE A 2 -37.87 12.12 -3.20
N ALA A 3 -36.83 12.86 -3.53
CA ALA A 3 -36.33 13.01 -4.89
C ALA A 3 -34.91 12.41 -4.91
N LEU A 4 -34.50 11.88 -6.05
CA LEU A 4 -33.11 11.47 -6.24
C LEU A 4 -32.35 12.69 -6.77
N HIS A 5 -31.23 12.98 -6.13
CA HIS A 5 -30.32 14.04 -6.53
C HIS A 5 -28.96 13.39 -6.84
N SER A 6 -28.42 13.69 -8.01
CA SER A 6 -27.12 13.21 -8.45
C SER A 6 -26.29 14.37 -8.94
N MET A 7 -25.01 14.35 -8.58
CA MET A 7 -24.00 15.26 -9.13
C MET A 7 -22.95 14.44 -9.87
N GLN A 8 -22.83 14.65 -11.17
CA GLN A 8 -21.86 13.96 -12.03
C GLN A 8 -21.18 14.99 -12.94
N ASP A 9 -19.85 14.97 -13.00
CA ASP A 9 -19.04 15.88 -13.83
C ASP A 9 -19.41 17.38 -13.65
N GLY A 10 -19.74 17.78 -12.42
CA GLY A 10 -20.16 19.15 -12.08
C GLY A 10 -21.57 19.53 -12.53
N ARG A 11 -22.32 18.59 -13.13
CA ARG A 11 -23.73 18.76 -13.48
C ARG A 11 -24.62 18.21 -12.37
N GLU A 12 -25.66 18.97 -12.07
CA GLU A 12 -26.68 18.64 -11.08
C GLU A 12 -27.94 18.11 -11.79
N ASP A 13 -28.36 16.89 -11.46
CA ASP A 13 -29.57 16.28 -12.01
C ASP A 13 -30.52 15.85 -10.87
N TRP A 14 -31.79 16.24 -11.01
CA TRP A 14 -32.86 15.89 -10.07
C TRP A 14 -33.89 14.99 -10.75
N ALA A 15 -34.11 13.80 -10.20
CA ALA A 15 -35.24 12.96 -10.54
C ALA A 15 -36.29 13.04 -9.44
N ASN A 16 -37.43 13.65 -9.74
CA ASN A 16 -38.51 13.90 -8.79
C ASN A 16 -39.85 13.36 -9.30
N ASN A 17 -39.83 12.26 -10.06
CA ASN A 17 -41.05 11.63 -10.60
C ASN A 17 -41.97 12.64 -11.32
N ASN A 18 -41.41 13.39 -12.28
CA ASN A 18 -42.11 14.44 -13.04
C ASN A 18 -42.80 15.46 -12.12
N GLY A 19 -42.10 15.94 -11.09
CA GLY A 19 -42.57 16.97 -10.16
C GLY A 19 -43.42 16.47 -8.98
N ARG A 20 -43.67 15.16 -8.85
CA ARG A 20 -44.52 14.59 -7.78
C ARG A 20 -43.75 14.07 -6.56
N ASN A 21 -42.43 13.97 -6.67
CA ASN A 21 -41.54 13.20 -5.79
C ASN A 21 -41.90 11.71 -5.76
N PHE A 22 -40.93 10.88 -5.40
CA PHE A 22 -41.13 9.48 -5.13
C PHE A 22 -41.73 9.28 -3.73
N THR A 23 -42.49 8.20 -3.57
CA THR A 23 -43.02 7.73 -2.28
C THR A 23 -42.55 6.30 -2.05
N ILE A 24 -42.20 5.98 -0.82
CA ILE A 24 -41.94 4.62 -0.35
C ILE A 24 -42.78 4.41 0.90
N GLU A 25 -43.44 3.26 0.98
CA GLU A 25 -44.17 2.85 2.18
C GLU A 25 -43.17 2.49 3.29
N ALA A 26 -43.57 2.68 4.55
CA ALA A 26 -42.80 2.15 5.66
C ALA A 26 -42.71 0.62 5.53
N ASP A 27 -41.54 0.04 5.85
CA ASP A 27 -41.32 -1.40 5.78
C ASP A 27 -41.58 -2.03 4.38
N ALA A 28 -41.39 -1.26 3.30
CA ALA A 28 -41.59 -1.74 1.93
C ALA A 28 -40.49 -2.72 1.46
N GLY A 29 -39.33 -2.76 2.12
CA GLY A 29 -38.14 -3.48 1.67
C GLY A 29 -37.58 -2.87 0.38
N LEU A 30 -37.31 -3.71 -0.62
CA LEU A 30 -36.65 -3.30 -1.88
C LEU A 30 -37.57 -3.42 -3.10
N LEU A 31 -37.51 -2.43 -4.00
CA LEU A 31 -38.10 -2.51 -5.33
C LEU A 31 -36.98 -2.44 -6.37
N LEU A 32 -36.91 -3.45 -7.25
CA LEU A 32 -35.93 -3.48 -8.34
C LEU A 32 -36.48 -2.81 -9.60
N GLY A 33 -35.60 -2.13 -10.33
CA GLY A 33 -35.94 -1.58 -11.65
C GLY A 33 -36.14 -2.69 -12.69
N ALA A 34 -37.00 -2.45 -13.68
CA ALA A 34 -37.39 -3.47 -14.67
C ALA A 34 -36.21 -4.06 -15.48
N GLY A 35 -35.10 -3.32 -15.63
CA GLY A 35 -33.87 -3.78 -16.28
C GLY A 35 -32.88 -4.54 -15.38
N HIS A 36 -33.18 -4.68 -14.09
CA HIS A 36 -32.28 -5.25 -13.09
C HIS A 36 -33.01 -6.28 -12.20
N PRO A 37 -33.51 -7.39 -12.78
CA PRO A 37 -34.27 -8.40 -12.03
C PRO A 37 -33.45 -9.11 -10.95
N VAL A 38 -32.11 -9.00 -10.99
CA VAL A 38 -31.18 -9.51 -9.98
C VAL A 38 -30.11 -8.46 -9.76
N THR A 39 -29.85 -8.09 -8.51
CA THR A 39 -28.84 -7.08 -8.18
C THR A 39 -28.20 -7.30 -6.81
N GLN A 40 -26.92 -6.97 -6.67
CA GLN A 40 -26.30 -6.81 -5.36
C GLN A 40 -26.72 -5.47 -4.74
N VAL A 41 -27.09 -5.47 -3.46
CA VAL A 41 -27.66 -4.29 -2.78
C VAL A 41 -26.67 -3.55 -1.86
N ASP A 42 -25.62 -4.21 -1.42
CA ASP A 42 -24.66 -3.73 -0.39
C ASP A 42 -23.22 -3.74 -0.90
N TYR A 43 -23.00 -3.33 -2.16
CA TYR A 43 -21.68 -3.38 -2.76
C TYR A 43 -20.67 -2.45 -2.06
N ALA A 44 -19.64 -3.05 -1.47
CA ALA A 44 -18.50 -2.35 -0.89
C ALA A 44 -17.20 -2.76 -1.61
N PRO A 45 -16.53 -1.85 -2.35
CA PRO A 45 -15.34 -2.18 -3.13
C PRO A 45 -14.05 -2.29 -2.29
N GLN A 46 -14.11 -1.95 -1.00
CA GLN A 46 -12.96 -1.91 -0.11
C GLN A 46 -13.08 -3.00 0.97
N LEU A 47 -12.01 -3.79 1.13
CA LEU A 47 -11.87 -4.78 2.19
C LEU A 47 -11.13 -4.17 3.38
N GLY A 48 -11.64 -4.40 4.59
CA GLY A 48 -10.93 -4.05 5.84
C GLY A 48 -9.76 -5.00 6.12
N ALA A 49 -8.67 -4.54 6.72
CA ALA A 49 -7.40 -5.28 6.87
C ALA A 49 -7.54 -6.75 7.36
N GLU A 50 -8.41 -6.99 8.35
CA GLU A 50 -8.61 -8.32 8.94
C GLU A 50 -9.83 -9.08 8.37
N GLN A 51 -10.54 -8.49 7.40
CA GLN A 51 -11.77 -9.04 6.86
C GLN A 51 -11.50 -10.33 6.07
N ARG A 52 -11.96 -11.48 6.59
CA ARG A 52 -11.79 -12.80 5.94
C ARG A 52 -13.03 -13.29 5.17
N ILE A 53 -14.13 -12.54 5.27
CA ILE A 53 -15.41 -12.88 4.67
C ILE A 53 -15.99 -11.64 3.99
N VAL A 54 -16.47 -11.81 2.76
CA VAL A 54 -17.27 -10.79 2.06
C VAL A 54 -18.75 -11.19 2.14
N PRO A 55 -19.58 -10.47 2.91
CA PRO A 55 -21.03 -10.63 2.82
C PRO A 55 -21.49 -10.07 1.47
N VAL A 56 -22.41 -10.77 0.82
CA VAL A 56 -23.04 -10.33 -0.42
C VAL A 56 -24.54 -10.47 -0.24
N THR A 57 -25.25 -9.35 -0.27
CA THR A 57 -26.71 -9.32 -0.20
C THR A 57 -27.27 -9.09 -1.60
N ILE A 58 -28.21 -9.94 -2.00
CA ILE A 58 -28.71 -10.04 -3.37
C ILE A 58 -30.22 -9.91 -3.34
N ALA A 59 -30.76 -8.99 -4.10
CA ALA A 59 -32.19 -8.91 -4.36
C ALA A 59 -32.51 -9.54 -5.72
N ALA A 60 -33.55 -10.37 -5.76
CA ALA A 60 -34.05 -11.01 -6.97
C ALA A 60 -35.57 -10.81 -7.07
N ALA A 61 -36.05 -10.27 -8.19
CA ALA A 61 -37.46 -10.09 -8.50
C ALA A 61 -38.01 -11.31 -9.22
N GLY A 62 -39.21 -11.78 -8.82
CA GLY A 62 -39.85 -12.96 -9.41
C GLY A 62 -39.65 -14.22 -8.57
N ASN A 63 -40.00 -15.39 -9.11
CA ASN A 63 -39.83 -16.65 -8.40
C ASN A 63 -38.38 -17.14 -8.57
N ALA A 64 -37.49 -16.68 -7.68
CA ALA A 64 -36.11 -17.13 -7.63
C ALA A 64 -36.03 -18.51 -6.95
N GLN A 65 -35.68 -19.57 -7.70
CA GLN A 65 -35.50 -20.92 -7.14
C GLN A 65 -34.09 -21.15 -6.59
N TYR A 66 -33.10 -20.44 -7.14
CA TYR A 66 -31.70 -20.59 -6.77
C TYR A 66 -30.96 -19.28 -6.97
N VAL A 67 -30.11 -18.91 -6.01
CA VAL A 67 -29.22 -17.77 -6.09
C VAL A 67 -27.85 -18.21 -5.59
N ALA A 68 -26.80 -17.82 -6.30
CA ALA A 68 -25.43 -18.09 -5.90
C ALA A 68 -24.50 -16.96 -6.35
N VAL A 69 -23.31 -16.96 -5.76
CA VAL A 69 -22.21 -16.08 -6.14
C VAL A 69 -21.08 -16.93 -6.68
N GLU A 70 -20.66 -16.61 -7.88
CA GLU A 70 -19.45 -17.15 -8.52
C GLU A 70 -18.32 -16.18 -8.25
N TRP A 71 -17.18 -16.66 -7.74
CA TRP A 71 -16.10 -15.78 -7.30
C TRP A 71 -14.72 -16.41 -7.43
N SER A 72 -13.71 -15.53 -7.42
CA SER A 72 -12.30 -15.88 -7.48
C SER A 72 -11.47 -14.86 -6.73
N THR A 73 -10.34 -15.30 -6.16
CA THR A 73 -9.33 -14.45 -5.52
C THR A 73 -8.00 -14.44 -6.26
N ASP A 74 -7.93 -15.10 -7.43
CA ASP A 74 -6.70 -15.33 -8.18
C ASP A 74 -6.82 -15.00 -9.68
N GLY A 75 -7.73 -14.09 -10.03
CA GLY A 75 -7.99 -13.67 -11.40
C GLY A 75 -8.64 -14.77 -12.24
N TRP A 76 -9.57 -15.51 -11.65
CA TRP A 76 -10.33 -16.61 -12.26
C TRP A 76 -9.49 -17.81 -12.69
N LYS A 77 -8.27 -17.99 -12.14
CA LYS A 77 -7.51 -19.25 -12.31
C LYS A 77 -8.19 -20.39 -11.57
N SER A 78 -8.71 -20.10 -10.39
CA SER A 78 -9.66 -20.94 -9.66
C SER A 78 -11.02 -20.24 -9.56
N LYS A 79 -12.07 -21.06 -9.57
CA LYS A 79 -13.46 -20.62 -9.49
C LYS A 79 -14.13 -21.27 -8.29
N HIS A 80 -14.82 -20.46 -7.51
CA HIS A 80 -15.61 -20.89 -6.37
C HIS A 80 -17.07 -20.50 -6.58
N ARG A 81 -17.97 -21.36 -6.10
CA ARG A 81 -19.41 -21.08 -6.06
C ARG A 81 -19.89 -21.11 -4.62
N THR A 82 -20.60 -20.07 -4.20
CA THR A 82 -21.24 -20.01 -2.89
C THR A 82 -22.74 -19.81 -3.06
N ALA A 83 -23.53 -20.81 -2.67
CA ALA A 83 -24.99 -20.68 -2.67
C ALA A 83 -25.42 -19.59 -1.68
N ALA A 84 -26.34 -18.73 -2.11
CA ALA A 84 -26.96 -17.75 -1.25
C ALA A 84 -28.12 -18.39 -0.48
N THR A 85 -28.36 -17.91 0.72
CA THR A 85 -29.45 -18.39 1.59
C THR A 85 -30.59 -17.39 1.57
N PHE A 86 -31.81 -17.91 1.44
CA PHE A 86 -33.04 -17.14 1.55
C PHE A 86 -33.62 -17.27 2.95
N THR A 87 -33.91 -16.13 3.60
CA THR A 87 -34.50 -16.10 4.94
C THR A 87 -35.75 -15.24 4.95
N ARG A 88 -36.92 -15.84 5.26
CA ARG A 88 -38.20 -15.10 5.33
C ARG A 88 -38.19 -13.96 6.36
N ARG A 89 -37.36 -14.08 7.40
CA ARG A 89 -37.17 -13.08 8.47
C ARG A 89 -35.96 -12.17 8.24
N HIS A 90 -35.45 -12.05 7.02
CA HIS A 90 -34.25 -11.25 6.73
C HIS A 90 -34.33 -9.85 7.33
N TRP A 91 -35.39 -9.09 7.00
CA TRP A 91 -35.57 -7.71 7.43
C TRP A 91 -35.75 -7.54 8.95
N ASP A 92 -36.47 -8.46 9.58
CA ASP A 92 -36.62 -8.51 11.04
C ASP A 92 -35.26 -8.74 11.72
N GLN A 93 -34.43 -9.64 11.18
CA GLN A 93 -33.14 -10.02 11.77
C GLN A 93 -32.02 -9.01 11.51
N SER A 94 -31.98 -8.37 10.33
CA SER A 94 -30.89 -7.46 9.97
C SER A 94 -31.20 -6.00 10.26
N GLU A 95 -32.45 -5.57 10.08
CA GLU A 95 -32.84 -4.16 10.12
C GLU A 95 -33.94 -3.85 11.16
N LEU A 96 -34.41 -4.86 11.92
CA LEU A 96 -35.56 -4.73 12.84
C LEU A 96 -36.83 -4.19 12.14
N SER A 97 -37.03 -4.57 10.87
CA SER A 97 -38.13 -4.11 10.02
C SER A 97 -39.20 -5.18 9.82
N ASN A 98 -40.47 -4.75 9.72
CA ASN A 98 -41.61 -5.64 9.43
C ASN A 98 -41.75 -5.99 7.94
N ALA A 99 -40.79 -5.59 7.10
CA ALA A 99 -40.84 -5.88 5.67
C ALA A 99 -40.86 -7.41 5.44
N ARG A 100 -41.73 -7.84 4.51
CA ARG A 100 -41.81 -9.26 4.13
C ARG A 100 -40.61 -9.64 3.24
N ASN A 101 -40.19 -10.91 3.30
CA ASN A 101 -39.25 -11.49 2.35
C ASN A 101 -39.82 -12.81 1.77
N PRO A 102 -40.21 -12.88 0.47
CA PRO A 102 -40.20 -11.77 -0.48
C PRO A 102 -41.22 -10.71 -0.07
N ASN A 103 -41.00 -9.46 -0.49
CA ASN A 103 -41.92 -8.37 -0.19
C ASN A 103 -43.12 -8.34 -1.16
N GLN A 104 -43.98 -7.33 -1.00
CA GLN A 104 -45.18 -7.14 -1.82
C GLN A 104 -44.92 -6.90 -3.31
N TYR A 105 -43.68 -6.59 -3.69
CA TYR A 105 -43.26 -6.43 -5.08
C TYR A 105 -42.73 -7.74 -5.70
N GLY A 106 -42.78 -8.85 -4.96
CA GLY A 106 -42.20 -10.12 -5.40
C GLY A 106 -40.67 -10.11 -5.41
N VAL A 107 -40.02 -9.22 -4.64
CA VAL A 107 -38.57 -9.15 -4.51
C VAL A 107 -38.13 -9.94 -3.27
N GLY A 108 -37.34 -10.97 -3.50
CA GLY A 108 -36.69 -11.77 -2.46
C GLY A 108 -35.25 -11.34 -2.22
N VAL A 109 -34.85 -11.24 -0.95
CA VAL A 109 -33.47 -10.97 -0.53
C VAL A 109 -32.78 -12.26 -0.08
N TRP A 110 -31.58 -12.45 -0.61
CA TRP A 110 -30.70 -13.60 -0.41
C TRP A 110 -29.34 -13.12 0.08
N THR A 111 -28.69 -13.91 0.93
CA THR A 111 -27.36 -13.55 1.46
C THR A 111 -26.35 -14.66 1.23
N ALA A 112 -25.15 -14.31 0.77
CA ALA A 112 -23.99 -15.20 0.65
C ALA A 112 -22.81 -14.68 1.48
N ARG A 113 -21.90 -15.59 1.86
CA ARG A 113 -20.68 -15.27 2.62
C ARG A 113 -19.47 -15.86 1.92
N LEU A 114 -18.75 -15.04 1.16
CA LEU A 114 -17.56 -15.48 0.42
C LEU A 114 -16.39 -15.58 1.38
N ARG A 115 -15.85 -16.78 1.60
CA ARG A 115 -14.73 -17.02 2.52
C ARG A 115 -13.40 -16.76 1.81
N ILE A 116 -13.03 -15.49 1.68
CA ILE A 116 -11.86 -15.04 0.93
C ILE A 116 -10.52 -15.24 1.67
N GLY A 117 -10.56 -15.57 2.97
CA GLY A 117 -9.35 -15.73 3.77
C GLY A 117 -8.53 -14.44 3.82
N GLU A 118 -7.22 -14.53 3.60
CA GLU A 118 -6.33 -13.36 3.60
C GLU A 118 -6.14 -12.77 2.20
N ALA A 119 -6.98 -13.11 1.22
CA ALA A 119 -6.84 -12.62 -0.16
C ALA A 119 -6.80 -11.08 -0.21
N TYR A 120 -5.96 -10.57 -1.12
CA TYR A 120 -5.86 -9.15 -1.42
C TYR A 120 -7.08 -8.62 -2.15
N ARG A 121 -7.63 -9.43 -3.07
CA ARG A 121 -8.76 -9.08 -3.92
C ARG A 121 -9.69 -10.27 -4.06
N VAL A 122 -10.98 -9.99 -4.19
CA VAL A 122 -11.98 -10.92 -4.69
C VAL A 122 -12.74 -10.29 -5.85
N GLU A 123 -12.96 -11.05 -6.90
CA GLU A 123 -13.85 -10.72 -8.00
C GLU A 123 -15.02 -11.70 -7.99
N TYR A 124 -16.24 -11.21 -8.25
CA TYR A 124 -17.42 -12.05 -8.20
C TYR A 124 -18.57 -11.56 -9.07
N ALA A 125 -19.47 -12.50 -9.40
CA ALA A 125 -20.70 -12.26 -10.13
C ALA A 125 -21.84 -13.04 -9.47
N VAL A 126 -23.04 -12.47 -9.53
CA VAL A 126 -24.25 -13.12 -9.04
C VAL A 126 -24.88 -13.92 -10.18
N VAL A 127 -25.29 -15.14 -9.88
CA VAL A 127 -26.10 -15.99 -10.76
C VAL A 127 -27.39 -16.36 -10.04
N ALA A 128 -28.51 -16.26 -10.72
CA ALA A 128 -29.82 -16.66 -10.19
C ALA A 128 -30.65 -17.40 -11.23
N GLN A 129 -31.42 -18.38 -10.78
CA GLN A 129 -32.48 -19.02 -11.55
C GLN A 129 -33.81 -18.39 -11.10
N VAL A 130 -34.42 -17.64 -12.02
CA VAL A 130 -35.64 -16.87 -11.75
C VAL A 130 -36.63 -17.17 -12.87
N ASP A 131 -37.85 -17.59 -12.50
CA ASP A 131 -38.93 -17.90 -13.45
C ASP A 131 -38.49 -18.86 -14.57
N GLY A 132 -37.62 -19.82 -14.24
CA GLY A 132 -37.09 -20.82 -15.19
C GLY A 132 -35.98 -20.31 -16.12
N ARG A 133 -35.42 -19.13 -15.88
CA ARG A 133 -34.30 -18.55 -16.64
C ARG A 133 -33.09 -18.31 -15.76
N GLU A 134 -31.90 -18.57 -16.30
CA GLU A 134 -30.65 -18.15 -15.66
C GLU A 134 -30.38 -16.67 -15.95
N LEU A 135 -30.14 -15.90 -14.89
CA LEU A 135 -29.83 -14.49 -14.94
C LEU A 135 -28.46 -14.26 -14.28
N TRP A 136 -27.64 -13.46 -14.95
CA TRP A 136 -26.33 -13.04 -14.46
C TRP A 136 -26.35 -11.56 -14.13
N ASN A 137 -25.69 -11.20 -13.03
CA ASN A 137 -25.48 -9.82 -12.65
C ASN A 137 -24.00 -9.60 -12.29
N ASN A 138 -23.32 -8.84 -13.15
CA ASN A 138 -21.91 -8.51 -13.07
C ASN A 138 -21.68 -7.04 -13.43
N ARG A 139 -22.17 -6.10 -12.60
CA ARG A 139 -21.94 -4.63 -12.70
C ARG A 139 -21.78 -4.11 -14.15
N HIS A 140 -22.74 -4.39 -15.02
CA HIS A 140 -22.78 -3.96 -16.43
C HIS A 140 -21.64 -4.48 -17.32
N GLY A 141 -21.26 -5.74 -17.18
CA GLY A 141 -20.24 -6.40 -18.01
C GLY A 141 -18.86 -6.51 -17.35
N ALA A 142 -18.71 -6.00 -16.11
CA ALA A 142 -17.51 -6.16 -15.29
C ALA A 142 -17.88 -6.83 -13.96
N ASN A 143 -17.12 -7.83 -13.52
CA ASN A 143 -17.38 -8.45 -12.22
C ASN A 143 -17.34 -7.42 -11.08
N TYR A 144 -18.13 -7.66 -10.02
CA TYR A 144 -17.95 -6.95 -8.77
C TYR A 144 -16.56 -7.26 -8.23
N ALA A 145 -15.91 -6.28 -7.61
CA ALA A 145 -14.59 -6.47 -7.04
C ALA A 145 -14.47 -5.77 -5.70
N ALA A 146 -13.86 -6.45 -4.73
CA ALA A 146 -13.45 -5.84 -3.48
C ALA A 146 -11.97 -6.12 -3.24
N GLN A 147 -11.22 -5.11 -2.80
CA GLN A 147 -9.78 -5.24 -2.56
C GLN A 147 -9.31 -4.53 -1.30
N ARG A 148 -8.14 -4.92 -0.81
CA ARG A 148 -7.44 -4.24 0.29
C ARG A 148 -6.70 -3.01 -0.22
N ASN A 149 -6.23 -2.19 0.71
CA ASN A 149 -5.37 -1.06 0.37
C ASN A 149 -4.06 -1.53 -0.28
N ASN A 150 -3.60 -0.75 -1.25
CA ASN A 150 -2.26 -0.89 -1.80
C ASN A 150 -1.22 -0.53 -0.73
N LEU A 151 -0.07 -1.20 -0.75
CA LEU A 151 1.05 -0.90 0.13
C LEU A 151 1.83 0.32 -0.39
N LYS A 152 1.98 1.36 0.42
CA LYS A 152 2.75 2.57 0.10
C LYS A 152 4.03 2.65 0.94
N VAL A 153 5.19 2.72 0.28
CA VAL A 153 6.51 2.76 0.91
C VAL A 153 7.25 4.02 0.49
N LEU A 154 7.68 4.83 1.46
CA LEU A 154 8.47 6.05 1.26
C LEU A 154 9.91 5.84 1.75
N ALA A 155 10.88 6.29 0.96
CA ALA A 155 12.25 6.54 1.41
C ALA A 155 12.51 8.05 1.48
N LEU A 156 13.14 8.53 2.56
CA LEU A 156 13.45 9.95 2.76
C LEU A 156 14.67 10.14 3.68
N ASN A 157 15.68 10.85 3.20
CA ASN A 157 16.77 11.38 4.01
C ASN A 157 16.33 12.70 4.71
N LEU A 158 16.60 12.86 6.01
CA LEU A 158 16.19 14.00 6.83
C LEU A 158 17.26 15.09 7.03
N HIS A 159 18.44 14.92 6.45
CA HIS A 159 19.55 15.87 6.49
C HIS A 159 19.99 16.27 7.91
N CYS A 160 19.96 15.34 8.86
CA CYS A 160 20.61 15.41 10.18
C CYS A 160 20.57 16.78 10.91
N TYR A 161 19.38 17.41 11.06
CA TYR A 161 19.24 18.74 11.69
C TYR A 161 19.95 19.92 10.97
N GLN A 162 20.26 19.79 9.67
CA GLN A 162 20.93 20.83 8.88
C GLN A 162 19.96 21.78 8.16
N GLU A 163 18.66 21.54 8.26
CA GLU A 163 17.66 22.33 7.55
C GLU A 163 17.20 23.57 8.35
N ALA A 164 17.04 24.70 7.65
CA ALA A 164 16.30 25.84 8.20
C ALA A 164 14.83 25.44 8.49
N ASP A 165 14.24 26.04 9.53
CA ASP A 165 12.87 25.76 9.99
C ASP A 165 12.59 24.28 10.23
N GLN A 166 13.57 23.55 10.78
CA GLN A 166 13.50 22.09 10.95
C GLN A 166 12.18 21.61 11.57
N ASP A 167 11.71 22.23 12.64
CA ASP A 167 10.49 21.80 13.32
C ASP A 167 9.25 21.84 12.40
N ALA A 168 9.14 22.89 11.58
CA ALA A 168 8.06 23.02 10.61
C ALA A 168 8.18 21.95 9.51
N LYS A 169 9.41 21.64 9.07
CA LYS A 169 9.68 20.59 8.08
C LYS A 169 9.35 19.19 8.60
N LEU A 170 9.67 18.87 9.87
CA LEU A 170 9.26 17.61 10.52
C LEU A 170 7.74 17.50 10.60
N SER A 171 7.05 18.60 10.91
CA SER A 171 5.57 18.65 10.87
C SER A 171 5.01 18.46 9.46
N ARG A 172 5.65 19.02 8.44
CA ARG A 172 5.27 18.85 7.03
C ARG A 172 5.42 17.40 6.56
N ILE A 173 6.47 16.71 7.01
CA ILE A 173 6.67 15.28 6.75
C ILE A 173 5.52 14.47 7.36
N ALA A 174 5.18 14.72 8.64
CA ALA A 174 4.05 14.04 9.29
C ALA A 174 2.72 14.28 8.57
N GLN A 175 2.46 15.53 8.14
CA GLN A 175 1.28 15.88 7.34
C GLN A 175 1.22 15.06 6.03
N ALA A 176 2.32 14.98 5.29
CA ALA A 176 2.38 14.22 4.04
C ALA A 176 2.15 12.72 4.27
N ILE A 177 2.67 12.15 5.35
CA ILE A 177 2.44 10.75 5.73
C ILE A 177 0.95 10.45 5.90
N ASP A 178 0.21 11.36 6.57
CA ASP A 178 -1.23 11.22 6.80
C ASP A 178 -2.04 11.43 5.50
N GLU A 179 -1.80 12.54 4.79
CA GLU A 179 -2.57 12.91 3.59
C GLU A 179 -2.37 11.92 2.43
N LEU A 180 -1.15 11.41 2.25
CA LEU A 180 -0.86 10.40 1.23
C LEU A 180 -1.20 8.99 1.71
N GLY A 181 -1.52 8.79 2.99
CA GLY A 181 -1.81 7.48 3.57
C GLY A 181 -0.64 6.50 3.43
N ILE A 182 0.58 6.94 3.72
CA ILE A 182 1.80 6.13 3.51
C ILE A 182 1.86 5.01 4.55
N ASP A 183 2.02 3.75 4.17
CA ASP A 183 2.02 2.66 5.15
C ASP A 183 3.35 2.54 5.90
N ILE A 184 4.45 2.77 5.18
CA ILE A 184 5.81 2.48 5.64
C ILE A 184 6.73 3.62 5.21
N VAL A 185 7.54 4.13 6.13
CA VAL A 185 8.53 5.20 5.87
C VAL A 185 9.89 4.74 6.36
N CYS A 186 10.87 4.69 5.45
CA CYS A 186 12.27 4.41 5.75
C CYS A 186 13.03 5.74 5.77
N LEU A 187 13.53 6.13 6.93
CA LEU A 187 14.21 7.40 7.17
C LEU A 187 15.72 7.22 7.31
N GLN A 188 16.48 8.14 6.70
CA GLN A 188 17.93 8.25 6.81
C GLN A 188 18.30 9.60 7.43
N GLU A 189 19.53 9.71 7.93
CA GLU A 189 20.02 10.87 8.68
C GLU A 189 19.07 11.32 9.79
N VAL A 190 18.48 10.34 10.47
CA VAL A 190 17.70 10.57 11.67
C VAL A 190 18.66 11.10 12.73
N ALA A 191 18.43 12.31 13.20
CA ALA A 191 19.29 12.97 14.16
C ALA A 191 18.71 12.92 15.56
N GLU A 192 19.60 12.76 16.53
CA GLU A 192 19.33 12.86 17.96
C GLU A 192 20.53 13.58 18.59
N HIS A 193 20.33 14.54 19.50
CA HIS A 193 21.45 15.26 20.11
C HIS A 193 22.41 14.26 20.78
N TRP A 194 23.71 14.50 20.56
CA TRP A 194 24.78 13.59 20.98
C TRP A 194 24.75 13.29 22.49
N ASN A 195 24.60 14.34 23.32
CA ASN A 195 24.54 14.27 24.77
C ASN A 195 25.64 13.37 25.37
N ASP A 196 26.90 13.69 25.07
CA ASP A 196 28.09 12.89 25.43
C ASP A 196 28.02 11.42 25.03
N GLY A 197 27.30 11.13 23.93
CA GLY A 197 27.10 9.79 23.45
C GLY A 197 26.05 9.01 24.24
N HIS A 198 25.24 9.66 25.07
CA HIS A 198 24.04 9.08 25.72
C HIS A 198 22.77 9.27 24.90
N GLY A 199 22.74 10.28 24.03
CA GLY A 199 21.54 10.63 23.28
C GLY A 199 20.54 11.45 24.07
N ASP A 200 19.62 12.10 23.36
CA ASP A 200 18.51 12.87 23.92
C ASP A 200 17.23 12.51 23.17
N TRP A 201 16.52 11.48 23.63
CA TRP A 201 15.38 10.88 22.92
C TRP A 201 14.29 11.88 22.48
N PRO A 202 13.89 12.89 23.27
CA PRO A 202 12.98 13.97 22.81
C PRO A 202 13.42 14.71 21.55
N SER A 203 14.73 14.78 21.29
CA SER A 203 15.29 15.42 20.09
C SER A 203 15.34 14.51 18.86
N ASN A 204 15.03 13.22 18.99
CA ASN A 204 15.12 12.29 17.87
C ASN A 204 14.12 12.66 16.76
N THR A 205 14.61 12.96 15.55
CA THR A 205 13.74 13.48 14.46
C THR A 205 12.68 12.47 14.01
N ALA A 206 12.98 11.18 14.04
CA ALA A 206 12.00 10.14 13.72
C ALA A 206 10.91 10.01 14.79
N ARG A 207 11.27 10.19 16.07
CA ARG A 207 10.30 10.29 17.17
C ARG A 207 9.38 11.49 17.00
N ILE A 208 9.94 12.66 16.70
CA ILE A 208 9.16 13.88 16.52
C ILE A 208 8.14 13.72 15.38
N ILE A 209 8.54 13.14 14.24
CA ILE A 209 7.62 12.81 13.15
C ILE A 209 6.56 11.82 13.63
N HIS A 210 6.97 10.74 14.31
CA HIS A 210 6.06 9.70 14.81
C HIS A 210 4.98 10.25 15.75
N GLU A 211 5.32 11.18 16.64
CA GLU A 211 4.37 11.82 17.57
C GLU A 211 3.39 12.79 16.86
N ARG A 212 3.71 13.24 15.64
CA ARG A 212 2.90 14.20 14.86
C ARG A 212 1.98 13.56 13.82
N VAL A 213 2.22 12.30 13.49
CA VAL A 213 1.35 11.53 12.59
C VAL A 213 0.07 11.14 13.33
N ARG A 214 -1.09 11.35 12.70
CA ARG A 214 -2.41 11.11 13.32
C ARG A 214 -2.78 9.63 13.40
N GLY A 215 -2.26 8.82 12.47
CA GLY A 215 -2.50 7.38 12.44
C GLY A 215 -1.70 6.59 13.49
N THR A 216 -2.11 5.35 13.75
CA THR A 216 -1.31 4.42 14.56
C THR A 216 -0.10 3.94 13.77
N TYR A 217 1.10 4.35 14.19
CA TYR A 217 2.37 3.87 13.66
C TYR A 217 3.24 3.28 14.75
N HIS A 218 4.09 2.35 14.35
CA HIS A 218 5.16 1.79 15.14
C HIS A 218 6.48 2.37 14.64
N LEU A 219 7.33 2.82 15.57
CA LEU A 219 8.65 3.35 15.30
C LEU A 219 9.72 2.36 15.72
N CYS A 220 10.70 2.13 14.86
CA CYS A 220 11.97 1.50 15.19
C CYS A 220 13.10 2.37 14.66
N THR A 221 14.18 2.54 15.42
CA THR A 221 15.31 3.39 15.06
C THR A 221 16.61 2.87 15.67
N ASP A 222 17.74 3.12 14.99
CA ASP A 222 19.09 2.91 15.51
C ASP A 222 20.03 3.96 14.90
N TRP A 223 21.20 4.18 15.51
CA TRP A 223 22.18 5.20 15.09
C TRP A 223 23.53 4.58 14.74
N SER A 224 24.22 5.19 13.79
CA SER A 224 25.45 4.67 13.21
C SER A 224 26.70 5.32 13.79
N HIS A 225 26.75 6.65 13.81
CA HIS A 225 27.93 7.42 14.20
C HIS A 225 27.55 8.82 14.67
N ARG A 226 28.56 9.58 15.10
CA ARG A 226 28.46 10.99 15.48
C ARG A 226 28.48 11.85 14.21
N GLY A 227 27.32 12.35 13.82
CA GLY A 227 27.13 13.26 12.69
C GLY A 227 27.31 14.73 13.11
N PHE A 228 27.93 15.52 12.23
CA PHE A 228 28.10 16.97 12.38
C PHE A 228 28.63 17.42 13.76
N ASP A 229 29.44 16.58 14.40
CA ASP A 229 29.96 16.71 15.77
C ASP A 229 28.91 16.90 16.88
N ARG A 230 27.62 16.86 16.56
CA ARG A 230 26.53 17.29 17.45
C ARG A 230 25.43 16.28 17.63
N TYR A 231 25.32 15.32 16.71
CA TYR A 231 24.20 14.40 16.65
C TYR A 231 24.67 12.96 16.60
N ARG A 232 23.85 12.06 17.14
CA ARG A 232 23.83 10.67 16.70
C ARG A 232 23.05 10.64 15.39
N GLU A 233 23.74 10.34 14.30
CA GLU A 233 23.12 10.16 12.99
C GLU A 233 22.72 8.70 12.82
N GLY A 234 21.48 8.46 12.37
CA GLY A 234 20.90 7.14 12.32
C GLY A 234 19.88 6.92 11.22
N VAL A 235 19.17 5.80 11.35
CA VAL A 235 18.13 5.34 10.43
C VAL A 235 16.91 4.90 11.24
N ALA A 236 15.73 5.10 10.67
CA ALA A 236 14.48 4.68 11.28
C ALA A 236 13.51 4.05 10.27
N ILE A 237 12.55 3.29 10.79
CA ILE A 237 11.38 2.82 10.05
C ILE A 237 10.14 3.18 10.87
N LEU A 238 9.20 3.89 10.23
CA LEU A 238 7.83 4.04 10.72
C LEU A 238 6.93 3.09 9.92
N SER A 239 6.04 2.37 10.59
CA SER A 239 5.13 1.43 9.94
C SER A 239 3.74 1.45 10.56
N ARG A 240 2.69 1.48 9.74
CA ARG A 240 1.29 1.25 10.18
C ARG A 240 1.06 -0.16 10.74
N TYR A 241 1.94 -1.10 10.36
CA TYR A 241 1.87 -2.49 10.80
C TYR A 241 2.86 -2.73 11.95
N PRO A 242 2.46 -3.48 13.01
CA PRO A 242 3.38 -3.87 14.07
C PRO A 242 4.60 -4.63 13.54
N PHE A 243 5.78 -4.33 14.09
CA PHE A 243 6.98 -5.08 13.77
C PHE A 243 6.94 -6.48 14.40
N LEU A 244 7.08 -7.50 13.56
CA LEU A 244 7.24 -8.90 13.98
C LEU A 244 8.68 -9.20 14.41
N ARG A 245 9.64 -8.47 13.83
CA ARG A 245 11.07 -8.56 14.14
C ARG A 245 11.75 -7.27 13.70
N THR A 246 12.70 -6.80 14.50
CA THR A 246 13.61 -5.70 14.17
C THR A 246 15.03 -6.10 14.50
N GLU A 247 15.99 -5.59 13.73
CA GLU A 247 17.42 -5.82 13.95
C GLU A 247 18.19 -4.67 13.29
N ALA A 248 19.26 -4.19 13.91
CA ALA A 248 20.17 -3.23 13.31
C ALA A 248 21.57 -3.83 13.23
N GLN A 249 22.24 -3.63 12.10
CA GLN A 249 23.57 -4.19 11.87
C GLN A 249 24.46 -3.16 11.18
N TYR A 250 25.72 -3.07 11.60
CA TYR A 250 26.74 -2.42 10.77
C TYR A 250 26.93 -3.22 9.48
N VAL A 251 26.95 -2.51 8.37
CA VAL A 251 27.30 -3.04 7.05
C VAL A 251 28.67 -2.54 6.58
N SER A 252 29.23 -1.55 7.27
CA SER A 252 30.59 -1.04 7.11
C SER A 252 31.63 -1.91 7.81
N ALA A 253 32.89 -1.79 7.37
CA ALA A 253 34.03 -2.39 8.07
C ALA A 253 34.27 -1.71 9.44
N SER A 254 34.14 -0.39 9.50
CA SER A 254 34.21 0.38 10.73
C SER A 254 32.90 0.29 11.52
N GLN A 255 33.02 0.22 12.84
CA GLN A 255 31.92 0.29 13.80
C GLN A 255 32.19 1.37 14.87
N ASP A 256 33.24 2.17 14.66
CA ASP A 256 33.61 3.25 15.55
C ASP A 256 32.57 4.36 15.43
N PRO A 257 31.86 4.75 16.51
CA PRO A 257 30.87 5.82 16.46
C PRO A 257 31.46 7.19 16.12
N TYR A 258 32.79 7.37 16.10
CA TYR A 258 33.43 8.62 15.65
C TYR A 258 33.88 8.58 14.19
N ASP A 259 33.69 7.46 13.48
CA ASP A 259 33.96 7.33 12.06
C ASP A 259 32.69 7.56 11.24
N ILE A 260 32.70 8.58 10.37
CA ILE A 260 31.59 8.91 9.46
C ILE A 260 31.27 7.80 8.45
N HIS A 261 32.17 6.83 8.28
CA HIS A 261 31.99 5.67 7.42
C HIS A 261 31.45 4.45 8.18
N ALA A 262 31.22 4.55 9.49
CA ALA A 262 30.46 3.57 10.23
C ALA A 262 28.96 3.71 9.87
N ARG A 263 28.41 2.70 9.18
CA ARG A 263 27.04 2.70 8.64
C ARG A 263 26.26 1.51 9.18
N LYS A 264 25.20 1.77 9.95
CA LYS A 264 24.19 0.77 10.30
C LYS A 264 23.03 0.83 9.32
N VAL A 265 22.46 -0.34 9.06
CA VAL A 265 21.18 -0.51 8.39
C VAL A 265 20.17 -1.07 9.39
N LEU A 266 18.95 -0.55 9.36
CA LEU A 266 17.86 -1.03 10.20
C LEU A 266 16.94 -1.95 9.40
N PHE A 267 16.75 -3.17 9.90
CA PHE A 267 15.80 -4.15 9.40
C PHE A 267 14.51 -4.14 10.22
N GLY A 268 13.37 -4.22 9.53
CA GLY A 268 12.06 -4.47 10.11
C GLY A 268 11.27 -5.50 9.29
N ARG A 269 10.60 -6.44 9.96
CA ARG A 269 9.62 -7.35 9.35
C ARG A 269 8.21 -7.01 9.82
N VAL A 270 7.28 -6.91 8.87
CA VAL A 270 5.86 -6.67 9.13
C VAL A 270 4.97 -7.66 8.40
N ASN A 271 3.71 -7.79 8.80
CA ASN A 271 2.70 -8.52 8.04
C ASN A 271 1.74 -7.55 7.35
N VAL A 272 1.81 -7.47 6.02
CA VAL A 272 0.95 -6.58 5.22
C VAL A 272 -0.31 -7.34 4.80
N PRO A 273 -1.52 -6.84 5.15
CA PRO A 273 -2.78 -7.49 4.79
C PRO A 273 -2.91 -7.73 3.28
N GLY A 274 -3.19 -8.97 2.88
CA GLY A 274 -3.29 -9.34 1.46
C GLY A 274 -1.97 -9.73 0.79
N ALA A 275 -0.83 -9.31 1.35
CA ALA A 275 0.50 -9.61 0.79
C ALA A 275 1.26 -10.67 1.61
N GLY A 276 1.20 -10.60 2.93
CA GLY A 276 1.98 -11.44 3.86
C GLY A 276 3.21 -10.74 4.42
N HIS A 277 4.26 -11.49 4.73
CA HIS A 277 5.47 -10.94 5.38
C HIS A 277 6.30 -10.08 4.44
N VAL A 278 6.54 -8.82 4.81
CA VAL A 278 7.42 -7.90 4.09
C VAL A 278 8.62 -7.57 4.98
N ASN A 279 9.81 -7.78 4.42
CA ASN A 279 11.09 -7.38 5.00
C ASN A 279 11.46 -5.99 4.46
N LEU A 280 11.87 -5.09 5.35
CA LEU A 280 12.28 -3.73 5.03
C LEU A 280 13.67 -3.46 5.58
N PHE A 281 14.48 -2.76 4.81
CA PHE A 281 15.78 -2.26 5.24
C PHE A 281 15.81 -0.75 4.99
N SER A 282 15.98 0.06 6.04
CA SER A 282 16.32 1.48 5.91
C SER A 282 17.83 1.62 5.91
N ALA A 283 18.39 2.01 4.75
CA ALA A 283 19.83 2.04 4.51
C ALA A 283 20.30 3.45 4.16
N HIS A 284 21.42 3.86 4.76
CA HIS A 284 22.21 5.02 4.36
C HIS A 284 23.64 4.52 4.13
N LEU A 285 24.07 4.45 2.87
CA LEU A 285 25.38 3.91 2.49
C LEU A 285 26.36 5.01 2.12
N SER A 286 27.66 4.72 2.21
CA SER A 286 28.73 5.62 1.77
C SER A 286 28.72 5.83 0.26
N TRP A 287 29.39 6.89 -0.20
CA TRP A 287 29.80 7.07 -1.59
C TRP A 287 30.58 5.88 -2.14
N TRP A 288 30.56 5.72 -3.48
CA TRP A 288 31.29 4.65 -4.16
C TRP A 288 32.77 4.55 -3.75
N SER A 289 33.47 5.69 -3.73
CA SER A 289 34.89 5.78 -3.37
C SER A 289 35.19 5.51 -1.89
N ASN A 290 34.16 5.43 -1.04
CA ASN A 290 34.26 5.42 0.42
C ASN A 290 33.60 4.17 1.05
N GLY A 291 33.64 3.04 0.35
CA GLY A 291 33.23 1.73 0.88
C GLY A 291 31.80 1.29 0.55
N PHE A 292 31.11 1.97 -0.38
CA PHE A 292 29.78 1.54 -0.84
C PHE A 292 29.74 0.06 -1.22
N ARG A 293 30.76 -0.41 -1.95
CA ARG A 293 30.79 -1.75 -2.54
C ARG A 293 30.65 -2.83 -1.47
N GLU A 294 31.52 -2.79 -0.47
CA GLU A 294 31.54 -3.74 0.66
C GLU A 294 30.27 -3.60 1.51
N GLN A 295 29.81 -2.37 1.73
CA GLN A 295 28.58 -2.10 2.48
C GLN A 295 27.34 -2.69 1.79
N PHE A 296 27.18 -2.47 0.49
CA PHE A 296 26.09 -3.02 -0.30
C PHE A 296 26.16 -4.54 -0.36
N ASP A 297 27.35 -5.12 -0.54
CA ASP A 297 27.51 -6.58 -0.57
C ASP A 297 27.13 -7.22 0.78
N THR A 298 27.47 -6.56 1.90
CA THR A 298 27.09 -6.99 3.26
C THR A 298 25.58 -6.87 3.48
N LEU A 299 24.99 -5.73 3.09
CA LEU A 299 23.54 -5.51 3.15
C LEU A 299 22.79 -6.56 2.33
N ARG A 300 23.18 -6.78 1.07
CA ARG A 300 22.56 -7.76 0.18
C ARG A 300 22.61 -9.16 0.79
N ALA A 301 23.77 -9.58 1.27
CA ALA A 301 23.94 -10.89 1.89
C ALA A 301 23.02 -11.05 3.11
N TRP A 302 22.92 -10.03 3.97
CA TRP A 302 22.02 -10.05 5.12
C TRP A 302 20.54 -10.13 4.70
N ALA A 303 20.12 -9.30 3.74
CA ALA A 303 18.77 -9.27 3.23
C ALA A 303 18.35 -10.60 2.56
N ASP A 304 19.28 -11.23 1.84
CA ASP A 304 19.06 -12.53 1.21
C ASP A 304 18.91 -13.66 2.23
N ARG A 305 19.68 -13.66 3.33
CA ARG A 305 19.49 -14.64 4.43
C ARG A 305 18.11 -14.51 5.08
N LEU A 306 17.58 -13.29 5.16
CA LEU A 306 16.27 -13.03 5.77
C LEU A 306 15.09 -13.24 4.81
N HIS A 307 15.33 -13.37 3.51
CA HIS A 307 14.31 -13.67 2.50
C HIS A 307 14.05 -15.19 2.43
N THR A 308 12.94 -15.63 3.02
CA THR A 308 12.52 -17.04 3.02
C THR A 308 11.33 -17.28 2.09
N ARG A 309 10.94 -18.54 1.87
CA ARG A 309 9.75 -18.89 1.07
C ARG A 309 8.44 -18.22 1.55
N GLY A 310 8.35 -17.91 2.85
CA GLY A 310 7.20 -17.21 3.44
C GLY A 310 7.29 -15.68 3.34
N THR A 311 8.36 -15.13 2.75
CA THR A 311 8.53 -13.69 2.58
C THR A 311 7.85 -13.26 1.28
N ALA A 312 6.86 -12.38 1.39
CA ALA A 312 6.17 -11.78 0.25
C ALA A 312 7.11 -10.84 -0.52
N ALA A 313 7.88 -10.00 0.17
CA ALA A 313 8.86 -9.12 -0.45
C ALA A 313 10.01 -8.76 0.50
N THR A 314 11.17 -8.45 -0.07
CA THR A 314 12.28 -7.80 0.64
C THR A 314 12.61 -6.50 -0.09
N LEU A 315 12.53 -5.38 0.63
CA LEU A 315 12.76 -4.03 0.15
C LEU A 315 14.00 -3.42 0.82
N LEU A 316 14.88 -2.83 0.03
CA LEU A 316 16.00 -1.99 0.50
C LEU A 316 15.67 -0.54 0.12
N CYS A 317 15.55 0.33 1.11
CA CYS A 317 15.04 1.67 0.95
C CYS A 317 16.00 2.67 1.58
N GLY A 318 16.26 3.77 0.88
CA GLY A 318 16.98 4.91 1.44
C GLY A 318 18.00 5.50 0.50
N ASP A 319 18.96 6.21 1.08
CA ASP A 319 20.06 6.88 0.39
C ASP A 319 21.25 5.94 0.19
N PHE A 320 21.58 5.69 -1.08
CA PHE A 320 22.69 4.82 -1.45
C PHE A 320 23.94 5.62 -1.86
N ASN A 321 23.90 6.96 -1.92
CA ASN A 321 25.00 7.84 -2.32
C ASN A 321 25.63 7.47 -3.68
N ILE A 322 24.85 6.85 -4.57
CA ILE A 322 25.28 6.41 -5.90
C ILE A 322 24.26 6.83 -6.95
N ALA A 323 24.69 7.63 -7.93
CA ALA A 323 23.79 8.09 -8.98
C ALA A 323 23.32 6.91 -9.85
N ALA A 324 22.05 6.94 -10.29
CA ALA A 324 21.41 5.87 -11.06
C ALA A 324 22.14 5.52 -12.38
N HIS A 325 22.94 6.43 -12.93
CA HIS A 325 23.72 6.21 -14.16
C HIS A 325 25.19 5.84 -13.91
N ALA A 326 25.63 5.79 -12.64
CA ALA A 326 27.03 5.64 -12.26
C ALA A 326 27.42 4.19 -11.91
N GLU A 327 28.71 3.99 -11.64
CA GLU A 327 29.34 2.68 -11.37
C GLU A 327 28.77 1.96 -10.13
N GLY A 328 28.42 2.69 -9.08
CA GLY A 328 27.80 2.10 -7.89
C GLY A 328 26.44 1.47 -8.21
N TYR A 329 25.60 2.16 -8.99
CA TYR A 329 24.32 1.62 -9.41
C TYR A 329 24.50 0.44 -10.37
N ALA A 330 25.52 0.48 -11.24
CA ALA A 330 25.89 -0.68 -12.05
C ALA A 330 26.27 -1.89 -11.19
N HIS A 331 27.04 -1.70 -10.11
CA HIS A 331 27.36 -2.78 -9.16
C HIS A 331 26.09 -3.39 -8.54
N VAL A 332 25.11 -2.58 -8.14
CA VAL A 332 23.80 -3.05 -7.65
C VAL A 332 23.09 -3.91 -8.71
N VAL A 333 22.97 -3.40 -9.94
CA VAL A 333 22.26 -4.07 -11.05
C VAL A 333 22.93 -5.38 -11.45
N GLU A 334 24.26 -5.40 -11.50
CA GLU A 334 25.04 -6.50 -12.06
C GLU A 334 25.29 -7.62 -11.05
N THR A 335 25.42 -7.29 -9.77
CA THR A 335 25.77 -8.26 -8.73
C THR A 335 24.59 -8.71 -7.87
N SER A 336 23.39 -8.18 -8.09
CA SER A 336 22.24 -8.49 -7.26
C SER A 336 20.96 -8.76 -8.07
N ASP A 337 19.99 -9.36 -7.38
CA ASP A 337 18.63 -9.53 -7.88
C ASP A 337 17.68 -8.44 -7.35
N TYR A 338 18.20 -7.29 -6.93
CA TYR A 338 17.39 -6.16 -6.48
C TYR A 338 17.11 -5.20 -7.66
N GLU A 339 15.85 -4.83 -7.82
CA GLU A 339 15.35 -4.00 -8.92
C GLU A 339 14.84 -2.65 -8.41
N ASP A 340 15.13 -1.56 -9.11
CA ASP A 340 14.58 -0.22 -8.83
C ASP A 340 13.07 -0.18 -9.13
N GLN A 341 12.25 -0.08 -8.08
CA GLN A 341 10.80 -0.08 -8.20
C GLN A 341 10.24 1.28 -8.64
N PHE A 342 10.94 2.37 -8.34
CA PHE A 342 10.55 3.71 -8.79
C PHE A 342 10.70 3.80 -10.32
N LEU A 343 11.87 3.39 -10.85
CA LEU A 343 12.11 3.33 -12.29
C LEU A 343 11.12 2.39 -12.99
N LYS A 344 10.83 1.23 -12.38
CA LYS A 344 9.87 0.24 -12.90
C LYS A 344 8.46 0.81 -13.09
N ALA A 345 8.04 1.69 -12.19
CA ALA A 345 6.72 2.32 -12.21
C ALA A 345 6.66 3.56 -13.13
N THR A 346 7.74 4.34 -13.21
CA THR A 346 7.75 5.63 -13.90
C THR A 346 8.26 5.56 -15.34
N ASN A 347 9.22 4.68 -15.64
CA ASN A 347 9.80 4.56 -16.97
C ASN A 347 10.10 3.09 -17.31
N ARG A 348 9.05 2.39 -17.75
CA ARG A 348 9.14 0.96 -18.09
C ARG A 348 10.17 0.65 -19.19
N THR A 349 10.34 1.54 -20.16
CA THR A 349 11.31 1.36 -21.25
C THR A 349 12.75 1.36 -20.73
N ALA A 350 13.09 2.34 -19.88
CA ALA A 350 14.40 2.42 -19.25
C ALA A 350 14.62 1.26 -18.27
N PHE A 351 13.61 0.93 -17.46
CA PHE A 351 13.64 -0.24 -16.59
C PHE A 351 13.97 -1.53 -17.36
N ASP A 352 13.28 -1.80 -18.47
CA ASP A 352 13.52 -3.00 -19.27
C ASP A 352 14.90 -2.97 -19.96
N ALA A 353 15.45 -1.79 -20.25
CA ALA A 353 16.83 -1.68 -20.73
C ALA A 353 17.85 -2.10 -19.67
N VAL A 354 17.64 -1.67 -18.42
CA VAL A 354 18.54 -1.90 -17.26
C VAL A 354 18.39 -3.31 -16.68
N TYR A 355 17.18 -3.82 -16.49
CA TYR A 355 16.92 -5.04 -15.70
C TYR A 355 16.48 -6.26 -16.50
N ARG A 356 16.14 -6.10 -17.79
CA ARG A 356 15.70 -7.22 -18.65
C ARG A 356 16.66 -7.48 -19.78
N ARG A 357 17.01 -6.44 -20.55
CA ARG A 357 17.83 -6.56 -21.76
C ARG A 357 19.33 -6.46 -21.49
N ARG A 358 19.75 -5.57 -20.58
CA ARG A 358 21.15 -5.37 -20.16
C ARG A 358 22.15 -5.30 -21.33
N LYS A 359 21.80 -4.56 -22.38
CA LYS A 359 22.73 -4.35 -23.51
C LYS A 359 23.94 -3.54 -23.00
N LYS A 360 25.12 -3.76 -23.62
CA LYS A 360 26.32 -2.98 -23.30
C LYS A 360 26.01 -1.47 -23.39
N GLY A 361 26.33 -0.71 -22.35
CA GLY A 361 26.04 0.72 -22.27
C GLY A 361 24.59 1.05 -21.89
N TRP A 362 23.89 0.15 -21.19
CA TRP A 362 22.52 0.37 -20.70
C TRP A 362 22.40 1.61 -19.80
N GLN A 363 23.51 2.06 -19.17
CA GLN A 363 23.59 3.26 -18.35
C GLN A 363 23.06 4.50 -19.08
N ARG A 364 23.21 4.56 -20.42
CA ARG A 364 22.68 5.65 -21.24
C ARG A 364 21.17 5.81 -21.18
N ALA A 365 20.45 4.75 -20.81
CA ALA A 365 19.01 4.81 -20.59
C ALA A 365 18.63 5.62 -19.34
N LEU A 366 19.62 5.94 -18.49
CA LEU A 366 19.49 6.70 -17.25
C LEU A 366 20.31 8.01 -17.30
N ASP A 367 20.76 8.45 -18.48
CA ASP A 367 21.44 9.73 -18.62
C ASP A 367 20.53 10.87 -18.10
N GLY A 368 21.05 11.68 -17.17
CA GLY A 368 20.27 12.74 -16.51
C GLY A 368 19.45 12.29 -15.30
N ASP A 369 19.42 10.99 -14.98
CA ASP A 369 18.84 10.49 -13.73
C ASP A 369 19.83 10.66 -12.58
N GLY A 370 19.68 11.77 -11.85
CA GLY A 370 20.52 12.15 -10.71
C GLY A 370 20.11 11.52 -9.38
N ARG A 371 19.14 10.60 -9.36
CA ARG A 371 18.67 9.98 -8.11
C ARG A 371 19.80 9.20 -7.44
N ILE A 372 19.88 9.34 -6.11
CA ILE A 372 20.75 8.56 -5.23
C ILE A 372 19.94 7.79 -4.16
N ASP A 373 18.67 8.14 -3.98
CA ASP A 373 17.73 7.44 -3.13
C ASP A 373 16.90 6.42 -3.92
N PHE A 374 16.75 5.23 -3.37
CA PHE A 374 16.08 4.13 -4.07
C PHE A 374 15.12 3.36 -3.17
N VAL A 375 14.07 2.82 -3.80
CA VAL A 375 13.25 1.72 -3.28
C VAL A 375 13.55 0.50 -4.14
N LEU A 376 14.51 -0.31 -3.70
CA LEU A 376 14.93 -1.53 -4.37
C LEU A 376 14.17 -2.74 -3.83
N MET A 377 13.76 -3.67 -4.70
CA MET A 377 13.06 -4.89 -4.27
C MET A 377 13.71 -6.13 -4.88
N LYS A 378 13.87 -7.18 -4.08
CA LYS A 378 14.31 -8.49 -4.59
C LYS A 378 13.34 -8.99 -5.66
N ARG A 379 13.85 -9.38 -6.84
CA ARG A 379 13.08 -9.77 -8.04
C ARG A 379 12.08 -10.91 -7.79
N THR A 380 12.36 -11.80 -6.84
CA THR A 380 11.48 -12.91 -6.45
C THR A 380 10.31 -12.48 -5.55
N GLY A 381 10.22 -11.19 -5.19
CA GLY A 381 9.12 -10.62 -4.45
C GLY A 381 7.79 -10.71 -5.21
N LYS A 382 6.71 -10.90 -4.45
CA LYS A 382 5.32 -11.04 -4.92
C LYS A 382 4.56 -9.73 -4.83
N LEU A 383 5.26 -8.60 -4.88
CA LEU A 383 4.68 -7.27 -4.97
C LEU A 383 4.97 -6.71 -6.35
N ARG A 384 4.03 -5.91 -6.86
CA ARG A 384 4.13 -5.24 -8.15
C ARG A 384 3.92 -3.75 -7.94
N PRO A 385 4.87 -2.88 -8.34
CA PRO A 385 4.65 -1.44 -8.26
C PRO A 385 3.61 -1.04 -9.30
N ILE A 386 2.66 -0.20 -8.87
CA ILE A 386 1.54 0.30 -9.69
C ILE A 386 1.57 1.81 -9.88
N ALA A 387 2.27 2.53 -8.99
CA ALA A 387 2.48 3.97 -9.06
C ALA A 387 3.74 4.34 -8.28
N ALA A 388 4.37 5.45 -8.65
CA ALA A 388 5.45 6.04 -7.89
C ALA A 388 5.47 7.56 -8.11
N GLN A 389 5.93 8.31 -7.09
CA GLN A 389 5.98 9.77 -7.13
C GLN A 389 7.16 10.30 -6.29
N ARG A 390 7.73 11.42 -6.74
CA ARG A 390 8.64 12.25 -5.94
C ARG A 390 7.80 13.16 -5.06
N VAL A 391 8.20 13.32 -3.80
CA VAL A 391 7.55 14.20 -2.82
C VAL A 391 8.61 15.07 -2.13
N PHE A 392 8.17 16.14 -1.47
CA PHE A 392 9.05 17.13 -0.84
C PHE A 392 9.93 17.89 -1.84
N ASN A 393 9.28 18.40 -2.87
CA ASN A 393 9.84 19.29 -3.88
C ASN A 393 8.90 20.50 -4.07
N ASP A 394 9.26 21.41 -4.97
CA ASP A 394 8.50 22.63 -5.25
C ASP A 394 7.01 22.36 -5.57
N ASP A 395 6.70 21.22 -6.19
CA ASP A 395 5.34 20.86 -6.62
C ASP A 395 4.57 20.03 -5.57
N SER A 396 5.25 19.53 -4.53
CA SER A 396 4.69 18.53 -3.61
C SER A 396 5.23 18.71 -2.20
N TYR A 397 4.42 19.30 -1.32
CA TYR A 397 4.70 19.58 0.11
C TYR A 397 5.88 20.51 0.40
N GLY A 398 6.66 20.95 -0.60
CA GLY A 398 7.85 21.80 -0.45
C GLY A 398 9.06 21.01 0.05
N HIS A 399 10.27 21.53 -0.17
CA HIS A 399 11.51 20.91 0.30
C HIS A 399 11.56 20.85 1.83
N VAL A 400 11.79 19.65 2.37
CA VAL A 400 11.92 19.37 3.82
C VAL A 400 13.31 18.89 4.21
N SER A 401 14.16 18.69 3.22
CA SER A 401 15.51 18.13 3.27
C SER A 401 16.24 18.58 1.99
N ASP A 402 17.55 18.39 1.94
CA ASP A 402 18.33 18.51 0.71
C ASP A 402 18.06 17.35 -0.27
N HIS A 403 17.39 16.30 0.22
CA HIS A 403 16.84 15.21 -0.58
C HIS A 403 15.32 15.34 -0.78
N GLU A 404 14.84 14.80 -1.89
CA GLU A 404 13.42 14.53 -2.08
C GLU A 404 13.04 13.15 -1.54
N GLY A 405 11.75 12.94 -1.28
CA GLY A 405 11.22 11.62 -0.92
C GLY A 405 10.78 10.81 -2.14
N PHE A 406 11.00 9.50 -2.11
CA PHE A 406 10.58 8.58 -3.15
C PHE A 406 9.49 7.63 -2.63
N LEU A 407 8.25 7.88 -3.05
CA LEU A 407 7.08 7.07 -2.69
C LEU A 407 6.77 6.06 -3.80
N VAL A 408 6.66 4.77 -3.43
CA VAL A 408 6.23 3.71 -4.35
C VAL A 408 5.00 3.00 -3.79
N THR A 409 3.99 2.79 -4.63
CA THR A 409 2.74 2.08 -4.32
C THR A 409 2.75 0.70 -4.96
N PHE A 410 2.44 -0.33 -4.19
CA PHE A 410 2.48 -1.73 -4.58
C PHE A 410 1.14 -2.43 -4.38
N GLU A 411 0.86 -3.41 -5.22
CA GLU A 411 -0.14 -4.45 -4.95
C GLU A 411 0.50 -5.85 -5.00
N PRO A 412 -0.10 -6.87 -4.36
CA PRO A 412 0.28 -8.26 -4.55
C PRO A 412 0.17 -8.68 -6.02
N ALA A 413 1.17 -9.42 -6.49
CA ALA A 413 1.34 -9.85 -7.89
C ALA A 413 0.54 -11.11 -8.27
#